data_AF-A0A9P4PM17-F1
#
_entry.id   AF-A0A9P4PM17-F1
#
_cell.length_a   1.000
_cell.length_b   1.000
_cell.length_c   1.000
_cell.angle_alpha   90.00
_cell.angle_beta   90.00
_cell.angle_gamma   90.00
#
_symmetry.space_group_name_H-M   'P 1'
#
loop_
_entity.id
_entity.type
_entity.pdbx_description
1 polymer ?
#
loop_
_entity_poly.entity_id
_entity_poly.type
_entity_poly.pdbx_seq_one_letter_code
_entity_poly.pdbx_strand_id
1 'polypeptide(L)'
;MSMQYDMTLRTRTVPRFEVDADDPTIAGRWYYRRCQALLSRDFGSPTISTVQCQLLSVIYLCCASFQNMAHSTLATAVRTANMLGLHMEPPSDMSKAERELRKRIWWSSYTIESKKCMKLGRPFSTSLSSVFCELPVDNHEVASTAGSDFAPLDENVTWLTYNLQHTKMFLAARKTYTALFDRCLEIHQGKKGCVIYEVPVALKRCANSFSTGILTLQTWAQEVPEILKTERQGDGVAFSTDLSPLAVEQFAPLWLQRQRLLLELLYHNLSMNLHRIFITYPTTPQLADSSGQSHATSAAEHAVSLTNIMHQIMTQTDILAGWHEAFQWQ
;
A
#
# COMPACT_ATOMS: atom_id res chain seq x y z
N MET A 1 -8.50 23.00 7.01
CA MET A 1 -9.20 23.56 5.84
C MET A 1 -9.80 22.39 5.09
N SER A 2 -11.07 22.10 5.39
CA SER A 2 -11.84 20.97 4.87
C SER A 2 -12.65 21.48 3.69
N MET A 3 -12.28 21.13 2.47
CA MET A 3 -13.15 21.40 1.31
C MET A 3 -14.17 20.26 1.21
N GLN A 4 -15.30 20.46 1.89
CA GLN A 4 -16.56 19.86 1.49
C GLN A 4 -16.98 20.55 0.20
N TYR A 5 -17.13 19.80 -0.88
CA TYR A 5 -17.75 20.34 -2.09
C TYR A 5 -19.23 20.59 -1.82
N ASP A 6 -19.59 21.87 -1.91
CA ASP A 6 -20.92 22.43 -1.81
C ASP A 6 -21.82 21.86 -2.92
N MET A 7 -22.91 21.17 -2.55
CA MET A 7 -23.96 20.80 -3.49
C MET A 7 -24.94 21.96 -3.58
N THR A 8 -24.96 22.64 -4.73
CA THR A 8 -25.98 23.63 -5.06
C THR A 8 -27.37 22.98 -5.03
N LEU A 9 -28.16 23.34 -4.02
CA LEU A 9 -29.56 22.97 -3.89
C LEU A 9 -30.39 23.67 -4.97
N ARG A 10 -30.67 22.97 -6.07
CA ARG A 10 -31.87 23.23 -6.86
C ARG A 10 -32.96 22.28 -6.40
N THR A 11 -34.03 22.83 -5.81
CA THR A 11 -35.29 22.14 -5.52
C THR A 11 -35.91 21.66 -6.82
N ARG A 12 -35.55 20.45 -7.23
CA ARG A 12 -36.20 19.73 -8.31
C ARG A 12 -37.07 18.67 -7.65
N THR A 13 -38.37 18.72 -7.92
CA THR A 13 -39.35 17.70 -7.55
C THR A 13 -38.77 16.32 -7.86
N VAL A 14 -38.51 15.54 -6.81
CA VAL A 14 -37.89 14.22 -6.91
C VAL A 14 -38.90 13.30 -7.59
N PRO A 15 -38.66 12.82 -8.82
CA PRO A 15 -39.37 11.62 -9.29
C PRO A 15 -38.95 10.51 -8.33
N ARG A 16 -39.89 9.66 -7.87
CA ARG A 16 -39.56 8.44 -7.14
C ARG A 16 -38.50 7.67 -7.96
N PHE A 17 -37.23 7.80 -7.58
CA PHE A 17 -36.21 6.90 -8.06
C PHE A 17 -36.58 5.55 -7.48
N GLU A 18 -37.03 4.64 -8.33
CA GLU A 18 -36.90 3.22 -8.03
C GLU A 18 -35.42 3.00 -7.76
N VAL A 19 -35.10 2.83 -6.49
CA VAL A 19 -33.76 2.47 -6.05
C VAL A 19 -33.52 1.07 -6.58
N ASP A 20 -32.70 0.96 -7.62
CA ASP A 20 -32.33 -0.32 -8.20
C ASP A 20 -31.71 -1.18 -7.10
N ALA A 21 -32.42 -2.25 -6.74
CA ALA A 21 -31.98 -3.17 -5.70
C ALA A 21 -30.69 -3.91 -6.10
N ASP A 22 -30.37 -3.91 -7.41
CA ASP A 22 -29.17 -4.52 -7.98
C ASP A 22 -27.97 -3.55 -8.09
N ASP A 23 -28.08 -2.31 -7.59
CA ASP A 23 -26.91 -1.40 -7.52
C ASP A 23 -25.85 -1.97 -6.54
N PRO A 24 -24.64 -2.34 -7.02
CA PRO A 24 -23.61 -2.94 -6.19
C PRO A 24 -23.12 -2.01 -5.08
N THR A 25 -23.25 -0.69 -5.25
CA THR A 25 -22.91 0.30 -4.21
C THR A 25 -23.92 0.28 -3.07
N ILE A 26 -25.18 -0.04 -3.35
CA ILE A 26 -26.26 -0.17 -2.37
C ILE A 26 -26.10 -1.49 -1.61
N ALA A 27 -25.90 -2.59 -2.34
CA ALA A 27 -25.63 -3.90 -1.73
C ALA A 27 -24.41 -3.85 -0.79
N GLY A 28 -23.30 -3.26 -1.25
CA GLY A 28 -22.07 -3.10 -0.44
C GLY A 28 -22.32 -2.34 0.87
N ARG A 29 -23.16 -1.30 0.84
CA ARG A 29 -23.54 -0.54 2.05
C ARG A 29 -24.34 -1.38 3.04
N TRP A 30 -25.26 -2.22 2.57
CA TRP A 30 -26.05 -3.11 3.44
C TRP A 30 -25.16 -4.16 4.12
N TYR A 31 -24.27 -4.80 3.37
CA TYR A 31 -23.31 -5.76 3.94
C TYR A 31 -22.37 -5.10 4.94
N TYR A 32 -21.86 -3.90 4.62
CA TYR A 32 -21.03 -3.15 5.55
C TYR A 32 -21.76 -2.85 6.87
N ARG A 33 -23.00 -2.33 6.80
CA ARG A 33 -23.84 -2.08 8.00
C ARG A 33 -24.05 -3.34 8.82
N ARG A 34 -24.27 -4.48 8.17
CA ARG A 34 -24.41 -5.78 8.84
C ARG A 34 -23.10 -6.24 9.51
N CYS A 35 -21.93 -6.15 8.86
CA CYS A 35 -20.63 -6.45 9.52
C CYS A 35 -20.44 -5.52 10.73
N GLN A 36 -20.73 -4.22 10.64
CA GLN A 36 -20.58 -3.31 11.79
C GLN A 36 -21.50 -3.69 12.97
N ALA A 37 -22.75 -4.08 12.70
CA ALA A 37 -23.67 -4.53 13.75
C ALA A 37 -23.19 -5.81 14.45
N LEU A 38 -22.58 -6.74 13.71
CA LEU A 38 -22.01 -7.98 14.27
C LEU A 38 -20.71 -7.70 15.05
N LEU A 39 -19.80 -6.90 14.48
CA LEU A 39 -18.57 -6.46 15.16
C LEU A 39 -18.84 -5.75 16.49
N SER A 40 -19.92 -4.97 16.57
CA SER A 40 -20.31 -4.28 17.81
C SER A 40 -20.71 -5.26 18.92
N ARG A 41 -21.23 -6.44 18.57
CA ARG A 41 -21.61 -7.48 19.54
C ARG A 41 -20.39 -8.21 20.09
N ASP A 42 -19.37 -8.41 19.27
CA ASP A 42 -18.15 -9.14 19.63
C ASP A 42 -17.11 -8.26 20.37
N PHE A 43 -17.45 -7.01 20.68
CA PHE A 43 -16.51 -6.05 21.28
C PHE A 43 -15.86 -6.55 22.57
N GLY A 44 -16.59 -7.31 23.40
CA GLY A 44 -16.09 -7.84 24.67
C GLY A 44 -15.17 -9.05 24.55
N SER A 45 -15.17 -9.75 23.40
CA SER A 45 -14.36 -10.95 23.18
C SER A 45 -13.95 -11.03 21.70
N PRO A 46 -12.96 -10.21 21.29
CA PRO A 46 -12.52 -10.23 19.90
C PRO A 46 -11.89 -11.56 19.53
N THR A 47 -11.97 -11.90 18.25
CA THR A 47 -11.38 -13.11 17.66
C THR A 47 -10.51 -12.76 16.45
N ILE A 48 -9.81 -13.75 15.91
CA ILE A 48 -9.09 -13.61 14.63
C ILE A 48 -10.03 -13.10 13.53
N SER A 49 -11.25 -13.65 13.44
CA SER A 49 -12.27 -13.24 12.48
C SER A 49 -12.73 -11.79 12.69
N THR A 50 -12.74 -11.30 13.94
CA THR A 50 -13.03 -9.89 14.25
C THR A 50 -12.03 -8.97 13.56
N VAL A 51 -10.71 -9.26 13.70
CA VAL A 51 -9.65 -8.47 13.04
C VAL A 51 -9.79 -8.55 11.53
N GLN A 52 -10.06 -9.74 10.97
CA GLN A 52 -10.28 -9.91 9.54
C GLN A 52 -11.48 -9.08 9.02
N CYS A 53 -12.65 -9.09 9.68
CA CYS A 53 -13.81 -8.25 9.24
C CYS A 53 -13.48 -6.76 9.37
N GLN A 54 -12.70 -6.36 10.38
CA GLN A 54 -12.26 -4.97 10.53
C GLN A 54 -11.32 -4.55 9.38
N LEU A 55 -10.32 -5.37 9.02
CA LEU A 55 -9.42 -5.07 7.90
C LEU A 55 -10.16 -5.04 6.56
N LEU A 56 -11.08 -5.98 6.32
CA LEU A 56 -11.94 -5.95 5.13
C LEU A 56 -12.85 -4.71 5.11
N SER A 57 -13.35 -4.29 6.26
CA SER A 57 -14.11 -3.04 6.41
C SER A 57 -13.27 -1.82 6.06
N VAL A 58 -11.98 -1.79 6.43
CA VAL A 58 -11.05 -0.72 6.02
C VAL A 58 -10.94 -0.66 4.51
N ILE A 59 -10.76 -1.81 3.84
CA ILE A 59 -10.67 -1.88 2.37
C ILE A 59 -11.95 -1.34 1.72
N TYR A 60 -13.12 -1.79 2.18
CA TYR A 60 -14.41 -1.29 1.70
C TYR A 60 -14.53 0.23 1.86
N LEU A 61 -14.24 0.77 3.04
CA LEU A 61 -14.33 2.21 3.32
C LEU A 61 -13.37 3.03 2.45
N CYS A 62 -12.21 2.47 2.12
CA CYS A 62 -11.27 3.10 1.21
C CYS A 62 -11.82 3.20 -0.21
N CYS A 63 -12.48 2.13 -0.69
CA CYS A 63 -13.13 2.11 -2.01
C CYS A 63 -14.32 3.07 -2.06
N ALA A 64 -15.08 3.15 -0.96
CA ALA A 64 -16.18 4.10 -0.80
C ALA A 64 -15.72 5.54 -0.47
N SER A 65 -14.42 5.85 -0.59
CA SER A 65 -13.83 7.17 -0.35
C SER A 65 -14.01 7.76 1.06
N PHE A 66 -14.35 6.94 2.05
CA PHE A 66 -14.47 7.35 3.46
C PHE A 66 -13.14 7.24 4.21
N GLN A 67 -12.11 7.97 3.76
CA GLN A 67 -10.73 7.81 4.27
C GLN A 67 -10.57 8.06 5.78
N ASN A 68 -11.34 9.00 6.36
CA ASN A 68 -11.32 9.25 7.80
C ASN A 68 -11.88 8.06 8.58
N MET A 69 -13.03 7.54 8.15
CA MET A 69 -13.65 6.37 8.76
C MET A 69 -12.73 5.15 8.61
N ALA A 70 -12.16 4.94 7.42
CA ALA A 70 -11.21 3.86 7.16
C ALA A 70 -10.03 3.90 8.12
N HIS A 71 -9.46 5.08 8.38
CA HIS A 71 -8.35 5.24 9.32
C HIS A 71 -8.76 4.97 10.77
N SER A 72 -9.94 5.45 11.20
CA SER A 72 -10.47 5.14 12.54
C SER A 72 -10.70 3.63 12.70
N THR A 73 -11.31 2.97 11.71
CA THR A 73 -11.51 1.53 11.69
C THR A 73 -10.19 0.76 11.71
N LEU A 74 -9.17 1.24 10.99
CA LEU A 74 -7.83 0.64 10.99
C LEU A 74 -7.16 0.74 12.35
N ALA A 75 -7.26 1.89 13.03
CA ALA A 75 -6.74 2.05 14.39
C ALA A 75 -7.43 1.10 15.38
N THR A 76 -8.72 0.83 15.19
CA THR A 76 -9.43 -0.22 15.96
C THR A 76 -8.90 -1.60 15.61
N ALA A 77 -8.72 -1.93 14.33
CA ALA A 77 -8.21 -3.22 13.88
C ALA A 77 -6.83 -3.54 14.46
N VAL A 78 -5.89 -2.58 14.41
CA VAL A 78 -4.54 -2.71 14.98
C VAL A 78 -4.62 -2.93 16.49
N ARG A 79 -5.49 -2.22 17.20
CA ARG A 79 -5.67 -2.41 18.65
C ARG A 79 -6.25 -3.77 18.97
N THR A 80 -7.24 -4.24 18.21
CA THR A 80 -7.80 -5.58 18.36
C THR A 80 -6.75 -6.67 18.07
N ALA A 81 -5.91 -6.49 17.05
CA ALA A 81 -4.78 -7.37 16.78
C ALA A 81 -3.76 -7.40 17.93
N ASN A 82 -3.49 -6.25 18.56
CA ASN A 82 -2.65 -6.18 19.75
C ASN A 82 -3.28 -6.90 20.95
N MET A 83 -4.58 -6.73 21.20
CA MET A 83 -5.31 -7.45 22.26
C MET A 83 -5.22 -8.97 22.11
N LEU A 84 -5.16 -9.46 20.87
CA LEU A 84 -5.01 -10.87 20.53
C LEU A 84 -3.56 -11.35 20.51
N GLY A 85 -2.59 -10.47 20.80
CA GLY A 85 -1.17 -10.79 20.81
C GLY A 85 -0.57 -11.06 19.42
N LEU A 86 -1.19 -10.60 18.33
CA LEU A 86 -0.73 -10.93 16.97
C LEU A 86 0.64 -10.32 16.60
N HIS A 87 1.10 -9.32 17.36
CA HIS A 87 2.41 -8.70 17.22
C HIS A 87 3.54 -9.55 17.84
N MET A 88 3.20 -10.58 18.64
CA MET A 88 4.14 -11.49 19.29
C MET A 88 4.27 -12.78 18.49
N GLU A 89 5.43 -13.44 18.61
CA GLU A 89 5.62 -14.74 17.98
C GLU A 89 4.60 -15.77 18.53
N PRO A 90 3.84 -16.45 17.66
CA PRO A 90 2.85 -17.42 18.10
C PRO A 90 3.49 -18.61 18.86
N PRO A 91 2.83 -19.12 19.93
CA PRO A 91 3.30 -20.28 20.69
C PRO A 91 3.61 -21.51 19.83
N SER A 92 4.61 -22.31 20.22
CA SER A 92 5.07 -23.47 19.44
C SER A 92 4.12 -24.67 19.46
N ASP A 93 3.23 -24.75 20.45
CA ASP A 93 2.16 -25.75 20.58
C ASP A 93 0.98 -25.50 19.63
N MET A 94 0.92 -24.30 19.05
CA MET A 94 -0.06 -23.95 18.02
C MET A 94 0.30 -24.57 16.67
N SER A 95 -0.71 -25.01 15.91
CA SER A 95 -0.49 -25.58 14.58
C SER A 95 0.23 -24.60 13.65
N LYS A 96 1.13 -25.10 12.79
CA LYS A 96 1.90 -24.27 11.86
C LYS A 96 1.01 -23.37 11.00
N ALA A 97 -0.10 -23.90 10.49
CA ALA A 97 -1.04 -23.16 9.67
C ALA A 97 -1.65 -21.94 10.42
N GLU A 98 -2.04 -22.13 11.69
CA GLU A 98 -2.59 -21.05 12.53
C GLU A 98 -1.52 -20.01 12.90
N ARG A 99 -0.30 -20.45 13.24
CA ARG A 99 0.82 -19.54 13.52
C ARG A 99 1.09 -18.61 12.34
N GLU A 100 1.19 -19.18 11.14
CA GLU A 100 1.46 -18.42 9.92
C GLU A 100 0.27 -17.55 9.49
N LEU A 101 -0.97 -17.98 9.75
CA LEU A 101 -2.16 -17.14 9.55
C LEU A 101 -2.11 -15.88 10.44
N ARG A 102 -1.78 -16.03 11.72
CA ARG A 102 -1.66 -14.90 12.67
C ARG A 102 -0.59 -13.91 12.24
N LYS A 103 0.59 -14.40 11.84
CA LYS A 103 1.65 -13.55 11.26
C LYS A 103 1.16 -12.79 10.04
N ARG A 104 0.52 -13.48 9.08
CA ARG A 104 -0.03 -12.84 7.87
C ARG A 104 -1.03 -11.73 8.20
N ILE A 105 -1.90 -11.93 9.19
CA ILE A 105 -2.89 -10.91 9.62
C ILE A 105 -2.20 -9.70 10.25
N TRP A 106 -1.22 -9.91 11.11
CA TRP A 106 -0.44 -8.81 11.70
C TRP A 106 0.27 -7.99 10.63
N TRP A 107 1.04 -8.66 9.76
CA TRP A 107 1.80 -8.00 8.71
C TRP A 107 0.91 -7.34 7.64
N SER A 108 -0.26 -7.91 7.36
CA SER A 108 -1.27 -7.24 6.52
C SER A 108 -1.77 -5.94 7.16
N SER A 109 -2.04 -5.95 8.47
CA SER A 109 -2.45 -4.75 9.22
C SER A 109 -1.36 -3.67 9.17
N TYR A 110 -0.10 -4.08 9.38
CA TYR A 110 1.07 -3.20 9.30
C TYR A 110 1.22 -2.57 7.90
N THR A 111 1.09 -3.37 6.84
CA THR A 111 1.20 -2.88 5.47
C THR A 111 0.07 -1.92 5.10
N ILE A 112 -1.18 -2.23 5.48
CA ILE A 112 -2.34 -1.35 5.24
C ILE A 112 -2.14 -0.01 5.96
N GLU A 113 -1.69 -0.03 7.22
CA GLU A 113 -1.37 1.20 7.97
C GLU A 113 -0.26 1.99 7.28
N SER A 114 0.84 1.33 6.92
CA SER A 114 1.98 1.97 6.28
C SER A 114 1.55 2.68 4.99
N LYS A 115 0.80 2.00 4.11
CA LYS A 115 0.24 2.56 2.88
C LYS A 115 -0.62 3.79 3.14
N LYS A 116 -1.57 3.70 4.09
CA LYS A 116 -2.55 4.77 4.33
C LYS A 116 -1.93 5.97 5.02
N CYS A 117 -1.09 5.75 6.02
CA CYS A 117 -0.44 6.82 6.76
C CYS A 117 0.57 7.56 5.89
N MET A 118 1.38 6.87 5.09
CA MET A 118 2.30 7.52 4.13
C MET A 118 1.54 8.32 3.08
N LYS A 119 0.46 7.76 2.51
CA LYS A 119 -0.36 8.45 1.50
C LYS A 119 -0.97 9.74 2.05
N LEU A 120 -1.51 9.71 3.26
CA LEU A 120 -2.24 10.81 3.89
C LEU A 120 -1.38 11.71 4.80
N GLY A 121 -0.08 11.42 4.95
CA GLY A 121 0.80 12.14 5.87
C GLY A 121 0.42 12.01 7.35
N ARG A 122 -0.16 10.86 7.75
CA ARG A 122 -0.58 10.62 9.14
C ARG A 122 0.51 9.89 9.93
N PRO A 123 0.59 10.07 11.26
CA PRO A 123 1.45 9.25 12.10
C PRO A 123 1.06 7.77 12.03
N PHE A 124 2.05 6.89 12.17
CA PHE A 124 1.82 5.47 12.33
C PHE A 124 1.47 5.15 13.79
N SER A 125 0.55 4.21 14.04
CA SER A 125 0.23 3.77 15.40
C SER A 125 1.05 2.55 15.84
N THR A 126 1.50 1.73 14.90
CA THR A 126 2.44 0.62 15.18
C THR A 126 3.88 1.13 15.24
N SER A 127 4.73 0.57 16.09
CA SER A 127 6.19 0.72 15.99
C SER A 127 6.81 -0.61 15.61
N LEU A 128 7.81 -0.62 14.73
CA LEU A 128 8.53 -1.86 14.42
C LEU A 128 9.29 -2.40 15.65
N SER A 129 9.68 -1.52 16.57
CA SER A 129 10.34 -1.90 17.83
C SER A 129 9.44 -2.67 18.80
N SER A 130 8.12 -2.64 18.59
CA SER A 130 7.15 -3.37 19.41
C SER A 130 6.62 -4.63 18.74
N VAL A 131 7.22 -5.03 17.61
CA VAL A 131 6.87 -6.26 16.88
C VAL A 131 7.91 -7.32 17.19
N PHE A 132 7.45 -8.45 17.71
CA PHE A 132 8.30 -9.59 18.10
C PHE A 132 8.01 -10.84 17.27
N CYS A 133 7.00 -10.83 16.40
CA CYS A 133 6.77 -11.90 15.44
C CYS A 133 7.65 -11.74 14.20
N GLU A 134 8.09 -12.87 13.66
CA GLU A 134 8.84 -12.91 12.42
C GLU A 134 7.92 -12.69 11.20
N LEU A 135 8.53 -12.45 10.03
CA LEU A 135 7.80 -12.46 8.76
C LEU A 135 7.18 -13.85 8.53
N PRO A 136 6.01 -13.91 7.85
CA PRO A 136 5.38 -15.19 7.55
C PRO A 136 6.21 -15.97 6.53
N VAL A 137 6.23 -17.28 6.68
CA VAL A 137 6.88 -18.21 5.75
C VAL A 137 5.96 -18.49 4.56
N ASP A 138 6.56 -18.66 3.38
CA ASP A 138 5.88 -18.81 2.09
C ASP A 138 6.22 -20.13 1.35
N ASN A 139 6.74 -21.14 2.06
CA ASN A 139 7.07 -22.43 1.45
C ASN A 139 5.83 -23.27 1.08
N HIS A 140 6.03 -24.32 0.27
CA HIS A 140 4.96 -25.19 -0.23
C HIS A 140 4.12 -25.85 0.86
N GLU A 141 4.73 -26.26 1.98
CA GLU A 141 4.01 -26.85 3.10
C GLU A 141 3.00 -25.87 3.70
N VAL A 142 3.42 -24.62 3.94
CA VAL A 142 2.52 -23.57 4.46
C VAL A 142 1.49 -23.17 3.41
N ALA A 143 1.87 -23.10 2.13
CA ALA A 143 0.95 -22.75 1.05
C ALA A 143 -0.17 -23.80 0.88
N SER A 144 0.16 -25.09 0.95
CA SER A 144 -0.80 -26.20 0.83
C SER A 144 -1.83 -26.25 1.98
N THR A 145 -1.41 -25.83 3.18
CA THR A 145 -2.26 -25.83 4.37
C THR A 145 -3.02 -24.50 4.57
N ALA A 146 -2.71 -23.47 3.78
CA ALA A 146 -3.36 -22.17 3.85
C ALA A 146 -4.72 -22.10 3.10
N GLY A 147 -5.21 -23.24 2.58
CA GLY A 147 -6.59 -23.42 2.11
C GLY A 147 -6.88 -22.94 0.69
N SER A 148 -5.88 -22.48 -0.06
CA SER A 148 -6.02 -22.17 -1.49
C SER A 148 -5.30 -23.23 -2.32
N ASP A 149 -5.96 -23.71 -3.38
CA ASP A 149 -5.42 -24.71 -4.30
C ASP A 149 -4.88 -24.03 -5.55
N PHE A 150 -3.73 -23.36 -5.41
CA PHE A 150 -3.01 -22.77 -6.54
C PHE A 150 -1.83 -23.69 -6.90
N ALA A 151 -1.64 -23.90 -8.20
CA ALA A 151 -0.49 -24.65 -8.70
C ALA A 151 0.82 -24.03 -8.20
N PRO A 152 1.81 -24.85 -7.81
CA PRO A 152 3.17 -24.40 -7.51
C PRO A 152 3.71 -23.53 -8.64
N LEU A 153 4.32 -22.38 -8.31
CA LEU A 153 4.93 -21.50 -9.31
C LEU A 153 6.32 -22.00 -9.72
N ASP A 154 7.11 -22.39 -8.71
CA ASP A 154 8.48 -22.90 -8.85
C ASP A 154 8.84 -23.71 -7.59
N GLU A 155 10.02 -24.34 -7.54
CA GLU A 155 10.53 -25.10 -6.39
C GLU A 155 10.50 -24.27 -5.10
N ASN A 156 10.74 -22.96 -5.17
CA ASN A 156 10.87 -22.08 -4.02
C ASN A 156 9.88 -20.90 -3.98
N VAL A 157 8.90 -20.84 -4.89
CA VAL A 157 7.95 -19.72 -4.97
C VAL A 157 6.51 -20.23 -4.92
N THR A 158 5.69 -19.58 -4.10
CA THR A 158 4.26 -19.90 -3.94
C THR A 158 3.39 -18.65 -4.07
N TRP A 159 2.07 -18.82 -4.07
CA TRP A 159 1.14 -17.70 -4.05
C TRP A 159 1.26 -16.84 -2.77
N LEU A 160 1.89 -17.36 -1.70
CA LEU A 160 2.20 -16.61 -0.48
C LEU A 160 3.41 -15.69 -0.65
N THR A 161 4.30 -15.96 -1.60
CA THR A 161 5.52 -15.16 -1.85
C THR A 161 5.16 -13.72 -2.21
N TYR A 162 4.05 -13.50 -2.92
CA TYR A 162 3.53 -12.15 -3.17
C TYR A 162 3.29 -11.37 -1.87
N ASN A 163 2.63 -11.99 -0.87
CA ASN A 163 2.35 -11.34 0.41
C ASN A 163 3.64 -11.02 1.16
N LEU A 164 4.60 -11.95 1.17
CA LEU A 164 5.91 -11.74 1.78
C LEU A 164 6.65 -10.57 1.14
N GLN A 165 6.73 -10.54 -0.21
CA GLN A 165 7.40 -9.46 -0.93
C GLN A 165 6.68 -8.12 -0.77
N HIS A 166 5.35 -8.12 -0.77
CA HIS A 166 4.54 -6.94 -0.48
C HIS A 166 4.83 -6.38 0.92
N THR A 167 4.92 -7.23 1.95
CA THR A 167 5.31 -6.80 3.30
C THR A 167 6.74 -6.25 3.34
N LYS A 168 7.71 -6.91 2.71
CA LYS A 168 9.11 -6.44 2.63
C LYS A 168 9.23 -5.07 1.96
N MET A 169 8.52 -4.86 0.85
CA MET A 169 8.46 -3.56 0.16
C MET A 169 7.98 -2.45 1.09
N PHE A 170 6.89 -2.69 1.83
CA PHE A 170 6.34 -1.69 2.75
C PHE A 170 7.20 -1.46 3.99
N LEU A 171 7.91 -2.47 4.47
CA LEU A 171 8.94 -2.32 5.50
C LEU A 171 10.07 -1.39 5.02
N ALA A 172 10.61 -1.64 3.81
CA ALA A 172 11.63 -0.79 3.21
C ALA A 172 11.13 0.65 3.02
N ALA A 173 9.97 0.82 2.38
CA ALA A 173 9.39 2.12 2.11
C ALA A 173 9.07 2.91 3.39
N ARG A 174 8.54 2.25 4.42
CA ARG A 174 8.24 2.89 5.71
C ARG A 174 9.51 3.27 6.47
N LYS A 175 10.56 2.43 6.44
CA LYS A 175 11.86 2.77 7.02
C LYS A 175 12.43 4.04 6.38
N THR A 176 12.41 4.12 5.04
CA THR A 176 12.85 5.30 4.29
C THR A 176 12.00 6.53 4.60
N TYR A 177 10.68 6.37 4.66
CA TYR A 177 9.74 7.44 5.01
C TYR A 177 10.02 7.99 6.41
N THR A 178 10.10 7.14 7.44
CA THR A 178 10.35 7.56 8.81
C THR A 178 11.71 8.26 8.94
N ALA A 179 12.78 7.68 8.39
CA ALA A 179 14.11 8.30 8.42
C ALA A 179 14.14 9.68 7.76
N LEU A 180 13.41 9.85 6.66
CA LEU A 180 13.28 11.13 5.99
C LEU A 180 12.58 12.16 6.89
N PHE A 181 11.43 11.84 7.46
CA PHE A 181 10.67 12.79 8.29
C PHE A 181 11.34 13.09 9.62
N ASP A 182 12.02 12.11 10.23
CA ASP A 182 12.86 12.33 11.41
C ASP A 182 13.98 13.31 11.10
N ARG A 183 14.64 13.16 9.94
CA ARG A 183 15.69 14.09 9.50
C ARG A 183 15.15 15.49 9.23
N CYS A 184 13.96 15.60 8.65
CA CYS A 184 13.27 16.88 8.47
C CYS A 184 13.03 17.57 9.81
N LEU A 185 12.62 16.82 10.83
CA LEU A 185 12.36 17.32 12.19
C LEU A 185 13.64 17.78 12.89
N GLU A 186 14.72 17.01 12.81
CA GLU A 186 16.02 17.35 13.40
C GLU A 186 16.56 18.69 12.87
N ILE A 187 16.47 18.89 11.55
CA ILE A 187 16.97 20.12 10.91
C ILE A 187 16.13 21.34 11.30
N HIS A 188 14.86 21.13 11.65
CA HIS A 188 13.92 22.19 11.97
C HIS A 188 14.14 22.85 13.35
N GLN A 189 14.94 22.26 14.26
CA GLN A 189 15.35 22.81 15.57
C GLN A 189 14.22 23.54 16.37
N GLY A 190 12.96 23.13 16.24
CA GLY A 190 11.84 23.68 16.99
C GLY A 190 11.39 25.11 16.63
N LYS A 191 11.79 25.68 15.48
CA LYS A 191 11.25 26.98 15.02
C LYS A 191 9.79 26.82 14.56
N LYS A 192 8.86 26.91 15.51
CA LYS A 192 7.40 26.85 15.28
C LYS A 192 6.99 27.62 14.02
N GLY A 193 6.34 26.92 13.09
CA GLY A 193 5.64 27.51 11.94
C GLY A 193 6.39 27.51 10.61
N CYS A 194 7.68 27.13 10.56
CA CYS A 194 8.43 27.12 9.31
C CYS A 194 8.29 25.77 8.58
N VAL A 195 7.79 25.77 7.34
CA VAL A 195 7.63 24.54 6.56
C VAL A 195 8.99 24.16 5.95
N ILE A 196 9.32 22.87 5.81
CA ILE A 196 10.63 22.41 5.24
C ILE A 196 10.99 23.11 3.91
N TYR A 197 9.97 23.44 3.11
CA TYR A 197 10.10 24.11 1.82
C TYR A 197 10.59 25.57 1.92
N GLU A 198 10.50 26.19 3.10
CA GLU A 198 10.95 27.57 3.35
C GLU A 198 12.44 27.65 3.69
N VAL A 199 13.10 26.50 3.91
CA VAL A 199 14.53 26.42 4.26
C VAL A 199 15.27 25.56 3.21
N PRO A 200 15.75 26.16 2.11
CA PRO A 200 16.39 25.41 1.01
C PRO A 200 17.58 24.53 1.45
N VAL A 201 18.35 25.00 2.44
CA VAL A 201 19.49 24.24 3.01
C VAL A 201 19.02 22.98 3.74
N ALA A 202 17.85 23.03 4.39
CA ALA A 202 17.28 21.88 5.07
C ALA A 202 16.82 20.82 4.07
N LEU A 203 16.11 21.26 3.02
CA LEU A 203 15.64 20.37 1.96
C LEU A 203 16.79 19.65 1.26
N LYS A 204 17.89 20.37 0.95
CA LYS A 204 19.12 19.78 0.38
C LYS A 204 19.73 18.70 1.27
N ARG A 205 19.81 18.94 2.58
CA ARG A 205 20.32 17.95 3.53
C ARG A 205 19.43 16.70 3.61
N CYS A 206 18.12 16.90 3.56
CA CYS A 206 17.16 15.79 3.46
C CYS A 206 17.34 15.01 2.14
N ALA A 207 17.50 15.70 1.01
CA ALA A 207 17.71 15.09 -0.31
C ALA A 207 18.95 14.20 -0.34
N ASN A 208 20.07 14.69 0.20
CA ASN A 208 21.31 13.90 0.28
C ASN A 208 21.17 12.67 1.19
N SER A 209 20.47 12.80 2.33
CA SER A 209 20.25 11.69 3.25
C SER A 209 19.29 10.65 2.68
N PHE A 210 18.28 11.12 1.93
CA PHE A 210 17.28 10.29 1.29
C PHE A 210 17.87 9.38 0.20
N SER A 211 18.92 9.84 -0.50
CA SER A 211 19.62 9.02 -1.51
C SER A 211 20.13 7.69 -0.95
N THR A 212 20.55 7.63 0.32
CA THR A 212 20.92 6.35 0.96
C THR A 212 19.69 5.54 1.38
N GLY A 213 18.64 6.22 1.84
CA GLY A 213 17.40 5.59 2.29
C GLY A 213 16.64 4.89 1.16
N ILE A 214 16.63 5.47 -0.04
CA ILE A 214 15.91 4.91 -1.19
C ILE A 214 16.57 3.63 -1.73
N LEU A 215 17.89 3.46 -1.53
CA LEU A 215 18.61 2.24 -1.91
C LEU A 215 17.98 1.00 -1.28
N THR A 216 17.45 1.08 -0.07
CA THR A 216 16.78 -0.07 0.58
C THR A 216 15.58 -0.57 -0.23
N LEU A 217 14.82 0.35 -0.83
CA LEU A 217 13.67 0.00 -1.67
C LEU A 217 14.10 -0.50 -3.05
N GLN A 218 15.20 0.02 -3.59
CA GLN A 218 15.78 -0.45 -4.86
C GLN A 218 16.40 -1.85 -4.73
N THR A 219 17.12 -2.12 -3.64
CA THR A 219 17.64 -3.46 -3.32
C THR A 219 16.49 -4.46 -3.21
N TRP A 220 15.39 -4.09 -2.55
CA TRP A 220 14.19 -4.93 -2.52
C TRP A 220 13.71 -5.29 -3.93
N ALA A 221 13.63 -4.32 -4.86
CA ALA A 221 13.17 -4.57 -6.23
C ALA A 221 14.08 -5.55 -7.00
N GLN A 222 15.39 -5.51 -6.73
CA GLN A 222 16.36 -6.45 -7.30
C GLN A 222 16.18 -7.88 -6.73
N GLU A 223 15.84 -8.00 -5.45
CA GLU A 223 15.64 -9.28 -4.75
C GLU A 223 14.27 -9.95 -5.01
N VAL A 224 13.34 -9.27 -5.71
CA VAL A 224 12.06 -9.89 -6.10
C VAL A 224 12.35 -11.08 -7.04
N PRO A 225 11.78 -12.27 -6.81
CA PRO A 225 11.94 -13.41 -7.72
C PRO A 225 11.46 -13.11 -9.13
N GLU A 226 12.17 -13.61 -10.16
CA GLU A 226 11.83 -13.36 -11.58
C GLU A 226 10.41 -13.81 -11.94
N ILE A 227 9.93 -14.91 -11.36
CA ILE A 227 8.56 -15.38 -11.59
C ILE A 227 7.47 -14.42 -11.08
N LEU A 228 7.82 -13.47 -10.20
CA LEU A 228 6.94 -12.40 -9.72
C LEU A 228 7.17 -11.07 -10.45
N LYS A 229 8.01 -11.05 -11.49
CA LYS A 229 8.22 -9.92 -12.39
C LYS A 229 7.45 -10.12 -13.69
N THR A 230 6.94 -9.03 -14.26
CA THR A 230 6.41 -9.06 -15.63
C THR A 230 7.58 -8.82 -16.57
N GLU A 231 7.80 -9.75 -17.50
CA GLU A 231 8.83 -9.62 -18.53
C GLU A 231 8.63 -8.35 -19.38
N ARG A 232 9.72 -7.89 -19.98
CA ARG A 232 9.75 -6.71 -20.85
C ARG A 232 10.00 -7.12 -22.29
N GLN A 233 9.51 -6.30 -23.22
CA GLN A 233 9.88 -6.43 -24.62
C GLN A 233 11.31 -5.91 -24.82
N GLY A 234 12.16 -6.68 -25.49
CA GLY A 234 13.57 -6.33 -25.71
C GLY A 234 14.41 -6.44 -24.43
N ASP A 235 15.39 -5.55 -24.27
CA ASP A 235 16.34 -5.55 -23.13
C ASP A 235 15.85 -4.76 -21.90
N GLY A 236 14.52 -4.57 -21.79
CA GLY A 236 13.91 -3.80 -20.71
C GLY A 236 14.04 -4.48 -19.35
N VAL A 237 14.06 -3.67 -18.28
CA VAL A 237 14.22 -4.17 -16.91
C VAL A 237 12.95 -3.93 -16.09
N ALA A 238 12.42 -4.99 -15.45
CA ALA A 238 11.29 -4.87 -14.53
C ALA A 238 11.61 -3.97 -13.34
N PHE A 239 10.61 -3.25 -12.83
CA PHE A 239 10.70 -2.20 -11.81
C PHE A 239 11.55 -0.98 -12.21
N SER A 240 12.03 -0.89 -13.45
CA SER A 240 12.80 0.27 -13.92
C SER A 240 11.89 1.36 -14.50
N THR A 241 12.47 2.54 -14.72
CA THR A 241 11.79 3.68 -15.36
C THR A 241 12.14 3.82 -16.85
N ASP A 242 12.64 2.76 -17.49
CA ASP A 242 13.06 2.73 -18.91
C ASP A 242 11.91 2.81 -19.92
N LEU A 243 10.67 2.74 -19.43
CA LEU A 243 9.42 2.75 -20.22
C LEU A 243 9.31 1.59 -21.22
N SER A 244 10.05 0.50 -21.00
CA SER A 244 9.96 -0.73 -21.79
C SER A 244 8.54 -1.32 -21.70
N PRO A 245 7.91 -1.68 -22.84
CA PRO A 245 6.58 -2.27 -22.83
C PRO A 245 6.56 -3.63 -22.12
N LEU A 246 5.44 -3.94 -21.47
CA LEU A 246 5.24 -5.23 -20.83
C LEU A 246 5.06 -6.34 -21.87
N ALA A 247 5.73 -7.46 -21.65
CA ALA A 247 5.45 -8.73 -22.32
C ALA A 247 4.52 -9.55 -21.42
N VAL A 248 3.21 -9.34 -21.58
CA VAL A 248 2.20 -10.02 -20.76
C VAL A 248 2.09 -11.48 -21.20
N GLU A 249 2.47 -12.39 -20.31
CA GLU A 249 2.36 -13.83 -20.51
C GLU A 249 0.89 -14.26 -20.52
N GLN A 250 0.34 -14.53 -21.70
CA GLN A 250 -1.09 -14.82 -21.89
C GLN A 250 -1.56 -16.10 -21.18
N PHE A 251 -0.68 -17.10 -21.06
CA PHE A 251 -1.02 -18.41 -20.49
C PHE A 251 -0.80 -18.50 -18.98
N ALA A 252 -0.19 -17.47 -18.36
CA ALA A 252 -0.06 -17.41 -16.92
C ALA A 252 -1.45 -17.34 -16.25
N PRO A 253 -1.66 -17.95 -15.08
CA PRO A 253 -2.91 -17.78 -14.35
C PRO A 253 -3.20 -16.31 -14.03
N LEU A 254 -4.47 -15.89 -14.12
CA LEU A 254 -4.88 -14.50 -13.89
C LEU A 254 -4.42 -13.95 -12.53
N TRP A 255 -4.44 -14.78 -11.49
CA TRP A 255 -3.99 -14.37 -10.15
C TRP A 255 -2.49 -14.01 -10.14
N LEU A 256 -1.65 -14.73 -10.90
CA LEU A 256 -0.21 -14.48 -10.99
C LEU A 256 0.06 -13.22 -11.80
N GLN A 257 -0.60 -13.08 -12.95
CA GLN A 257 -0.52 -11.86 -13.77
C GLN A 257 -0.86 -10.62 -12.94
N ARG A 258 -1.93 -10.69 -12.12
CA ARG A 258 -2.29 -9.62 -11.18
C ARG A 258 -1.20 -9.35 -10.15
N GLN A 259 -0.68 -10.38 -9.50
CA GLN A 259 0.35 -10.22 -8.47
C GLN A 259 1.63 -9.56 -9.02
N ARG A 260 2.09 -9.97 -10.21
CA ARG A 260 3.24 -9.36 -10.90
C ARG A 260 3.03 -7.87 -11.13
N LEU A 261 1.91 -7.50 -11.74
CA LEU A 261 1.57 -6.11 -12.02
C LEU A 261 1.39 -5.27 -10.75
N LEU A 262 0.78 -5.84 -9.71
CA LEU A 262 0.52 -5.11 -8.47
C LEU A 262 1.79 -4.77 -7.70
N LEU A 263 2.76 -5.70 -7.63
CA LEU A 263 4.05 -5.40 -7.01
C LEU A 263 4.73 -4.22 -7.70
N GLU A 264 4.73 -4.23 -9.03
CA GLU A 264 5.37 -3.19 -9.83
C GLU A 264 4.67 -1.84 -9.73
N LEU A 265 3.34 -1.81 -9.90
CA LEU A 265 2.55 -0.58 -9.75
C LEU A 265 2.70 0.02 -8.33
N LEU A 266 2.70 -0.82 -7.30
CA LEU A 266 2.92 -0.37 -5.93
C LEU A 266 4.33 0.19 -5.72
N TYR A 267 5.36 -0.45 -6.30
CA TYR A 267 6.72 0.03 -6.24
C TYR A 267 6.86 1.43 -6.86
N HIS A 268 6.33 1.65 -8.08
CA HIS A 268 6.37 2.96 -8.71
C HIS A 268 5.56 4.00 -7.91
N ASN A 269 4.38 3.63 -7.42
CA ASN A 269 3.58 4.53 -6.58
C ASN A 269 4.31 4.90 -5.26
N LEU A 270 4.95 3.94 -4.59
CA LEU A 270 5.71 4.21 -3.36
C LEU A 270 6.93 5.08 -3.66
N SER A 271 7.70 4.74 -4.69
CA SER A 271 8.87 5.51 -5.11
C SER A 271 8.48 6.94 -5.48
N MET A 272 7.44 7.13 -6.29
CA MET A 272 6.89 8.46 -6.60
C MET A 272 6.51 9.22 -5.32
N ASN A 273 5.78 8.58 -4.39
CA ASN A 273 5.33 9.23 -3.16
C ASN A 273 6.46 9.57 -2.18
N LEU A 274 7.57 8.86 -2.22
CA LEU A 274 8.76 9.15 -1.42
C LEU A 274 9.57 10.31 -2.03
N HIS A 275 9.73 10.33 -3.35
CA HIS A 275 10.48 11.39 -4.04
C HIS A 275 9.72 12.72 -4.15
N ARG A 276 8.37 12.70 -4.20
CA ARG A 276 7.54 13.91 -4.43
C ARG A 276 7.78 15.04 -3.44
N ILE A 277 8.29 14.74 -2.25
CA ILE A 277 8.60 15.73 -1.22
C ILE A 277 9.74 16.69 -1.60
N PHE A 278 10.47 16.40 -2.68
CA PHE A 278 11.52 17.28 -3.21
C PHE A 278 11.05 18.17 -4.37
N ILE A 279 9.80 18.01 -4.82
CA ILE A 279 9.21 18.88 -5.85
C ILE A 279 9.01 20.27 -5.24
N THR A 280 9.78 21.22 -5.75
CA THR A 280 9.72 22.64 -5.35
C THR A 280 9.54 23.52 -6.56
N TYR A 281 8.86 24.65 -6.37
CA TYR A 281 8.66 25.68 -7.37
C TYR A 281 9.38 26.95 -6.91
N PRO A 282 10.72 27.02 -7.05
CA PRO A 282 11.47 28.17 -6.57
C PRO A 282 11.07 29.44 -7.34
N THR A 283 10.80 30.52 -6.61
CA THR A 283 10.49 31.84 -7.19
C THR A 283 11.70 32.45 -7.92
N THR A 284 12.91 31.98 -7.60
CA THR A 284 14.18 32.45 -8.19
C THR A 284 14.98 31.27 -8.75
N PRO A 285 15.23 31.20 -10.07
CA PRO A 285 15.89 30.05 -10.73
C PRO A 285 17.31 29.74 -10.22
N GLN A 286 18.02 30.71 -9.64
CA GLN A 286 19.43 30.60 -9.23
C GLN A 286 19.67 29.71 -7.99
N LEU A 287 18.63 29.28 -7.29
CA LEU A 287 18.71 28.44 -6.08
C LEU A 287 18.37 26.96 -6.32
N ALA A 288 18.24 26.55 -7.58
CA ALA A 288 17.83 25.20 -7.90
C ALA A 288 18.93 24.19 -7.51
N ASP A 289 18.67 23.43 -6.45
CA ASP A 289 19.60 22.43 -5.94
C ASP A 289 19.56 21.16 -6.81
N SER A 290 20.72 20.71 -7.28
CA SER A 290 20.83 19.55 -8.16
C SER A 290 20.31 18.25 -7.52
N SER A 291 20.45 18.11 -6.21
CA SER A 291 20.01 16.90 -5.49
C SER A 291 18.48 16.84 -5.37
N GLY A 292 17.83 17.95 -5.00
CA GLY A 292 16.37 18.05 -4.98
C GLY A 292 15.74 17.91 -6.37
N GLN A 293 16.38 18.50 -7.40
CA GLN A 293 15.93 18.35 -8.79
C GLN A 293 16.03 16.91 -9.29
N SER A 294 17.09 16.19 -8.95
CA SER A 294 17.24 14.77 -9.30
C SER A 294 16.09 13.95 -8.73
N HIS A 295 15.78 14.12 -7.43
CA HIS A 295 14.64 13.42 -6.82
C HIS A 295 13.28 13.83 -7.40
N ALA A 296 13.08 15.11 -7.71
CA ALA A 296 11.87 15.56 -8.39
C ALA A 296 11.72 14.91 -9.79
N THR A 297 12.84 14.73 -10.50
CA THR A 297 12.89 14.02 -11.79
C THR A 297 12.55 12.55 -11.61
N SER A 298 13.16 11.86 -10.64
CA SER A 298 12.80 10.47 -10.31
C SER A 298 11.32 10.32 -9.97
N ALA A 299 10.72 11.28 -9.24
CA ALA A 299 9.29 11.26 -8.95
C ALA A 299 8.44 11.27 -10.24
N ALA A 300 8.81 12.12 -11.20
CA ALA A 300 8.13 12.20 -12.49
C ALA A 300 8.35 10.91 -13.32
N GLU A 301 9.57 10.38 -13.36
CA GLU A 301 9.89 9.13 -14.08
C GLU A 301 9.07 7.94 -13.56
N HIS A 302 8.95 7.78 -12.24
CA HIS A 302 8.09 6.74 -11.66
C HIS A 302 6.60 6.98 -11.96
N ALA A 303 6.13 8.23 -11.97
CA ALA A 303 4.76 8.57 -12.33
C ALA A 303 4.43 8.24 -13.80
N VAL A 304 5.35 8.56 -14.72
CA VAL A 304 5.23 8.23 -16.15
C VAL A 304 5.23 6.72 -16.34
N SER A 305 6.14 6.00 -15.67
CA SER A 305 6.20 4.53 -15.73
C SER A 305 4.91 3.87 -15.25
N LEU A 306 4.38 4.33 -14.10
CA LEU A 306 3.10 3.86 -13.57
C LEU A 306 1.95 4.11 -14.55
N THR A 307 1.89 5.30 -15.15
CA THR A 307 0.86 5.67 -16.13
C THR A 307 0.95 4.82 -17.39
N ASN A 308 2.17 4.60 -17.91
CA ASN A 308 2.39 3.79 -19.10
C ASN A 308 2.00 2.33 -18.87
N ILE A 309 2.38 1.74 -17.73
CA ILE A 309 1.98 0.38 -17.36
C ILE A 309 0.45 0.28 -17.26
N MET A 310 -0.19 1.20 -16.54
CA MET A 310 -1.65 1.24 -16.40
C MET A 310 -2.34 1.37 -17.75
N HIS A 311 -1.86 2.28 -18.61
CA HIS A 311 -2.42 2.50 -19.94
C HIS A 311 -2.30 1.25 -20.82
N GLN A 312 -1.12 0.63 -20.88
CA GLN A 312 -0.92 -0.60 -21.66
C GLN A 312 -1.85 -1.71 -21.18
N ILE A 313 -1.88 -1.97 -19.87
CA ILE A 313 -2.67 -3.07 -19.30
C ILE A 313 -4.17 -2.85 -19.50
N MET A 314 -4.67 -1.62 -19.29
CA MET A 314 -6.09 -1.32 -19.46
C MET A 314 -6.55 -1.29 -20.92
N THR A 315 -5.64 -1.05 -21.87
CA THR A 315 -5.99 -1.02 -23.30
C THR A 315 -5.88 -2.39 -23.96
N GLN A 316 -4.98 -3.25 -23.46
CA GLN A 316 -4.67 -4.53 -24.09
C GLN A 316 -5.27 -5.74 -23.36
N THR A 317 -5.69 -5.59 -22.11
CA THR A 317 -6.09 -6.72 -21.25
C THR A 317 -7.22 -6.35 -20.27
N ASP A 318 -7.86 -7.38 -19.70
CA ASP A 318 -8.83 -7.23 -18.61
C ASP A 318 -8.25 -7.60 -17.23
N ILE A 319 -6.91 -7.66 -17.10
CA ILE A 319 -6.25 -8.19 -15.90
C ILE A 319 -6.65 -7.40 -14.65
N LEU A 320 -6.79 -6.07 -14.77
CA LEU A 320 -7.15 -5.19 -13.66
C LEU A 320 -8.67 -4.99 -13.50
N ALA A 321 -9.50 -5.66 -14.30
CA ALA A 321 -10.95 -5.53 -14.21
C ALA A 321 -11.46 -5.92 -12.81
N GLY A 322 -12.26 -5.04 -12.21
CA GLY A 322 -12.82 -5.22 -10.86
C GLY A 322 -11.80 -5.06 -9.72
N TRP A 323 -10.55 -4.70 -10.01
CA TRP A 323 -9.53 -4.57 -8.96
C TRP A 323 -9.55 -3.19 -8.30
N HIS A 324 -9.85 -3.16 -7.01
CA HIS A 324 -10.06 -1.94 -6.25
C HIS A 324 -8.84 -1.00 -6.16
N GLU A 325 -7.61 -1.52 -6.23
CA GLU A 325 -6.41 -0.66 -6.17
C GLU A 325 -6.13 0.05 -7.49
N ALA A 326 -6.51 -0.56 -8.61
CA ALA A 326 -6.35 0.04 -9.94
C ALA A 326 -7.15 1.34 -10.07
N PHE A 327 -8.36 1.40 -9.48
CA PHE A 327 -9.17 2.62 -9.39
C PHE A 327 -8.50 3.76 -8.61
N GLN A 328 -7.51 3.49 -7.76
CA GLN A 328 -6.78 4.56 -7.05
C GLN A 328 -5.65 5.18 -7.88
N TRP A 329 -5.32 4.58 -9.03
CA TRP A 329 -4.23 4.97 -9.91
C TRP A 329 -4.69 5.41 -11.31
N GLN A 330 -5.99 5.31 -11.58
CA GLN A 330 -6.68 5.93 -12.73
C GLN A 330 -6.91 7.42 -12.47
#